data_AF-A0A1G1G8J3-F1
#
_entry.id   AF-A0A1G1G8J3-F1
#
_cell.length_a   1.000
_cell.length_b   1.000
_cell.length_c   1.000
_cell.angle_alpha   90.00
_cell.angle_beta   90.00
_cell.angle_gamma   90.00
#
_symmetry.space_group_name_H-M   'P 1'
#
loop_
_entity.id
_entity.type
_entity.pdbx_description
1 polymer ?
#
loop_
_entity_poly.entity_id
_entity_poly.type
_entity_poly.pdbx_seq_one_letter_code
_entity_poly.pdbx_strand_id
1 'polypeptide(L)'
;MRQIKTPDEAKRLARTILSDILLYNQAKVKEGIEKDSLFDVLTEELAEGKKYYESLVDEEIKQSTNFFNEAVVDVLLKQGGKIKSEIW
;
A
#
# COMPACT_ATOMS: atom_id res chain seq x y z
N MET A 1 -10.25 7.24 -19.74
CA MET A 1 -9.05 6.68 -19.08
C MET A 1 -9.08 5.16 -19.25
N ARG A 2 -7.93 4.51 -19.45
CA ARG A 2 -7.85 3.04 -19.55
C ARG A 2 -8.13 2.44 -18.17
N GLN A 3 -9.24 1.71 -18.04
CA GLN A 3 -9.62 1.02 -16.82
C GLN A 3 -8.96 -0.37 -16.81
N ILE A 4 -8.29 -0.71 -15.71
CA ILE A 4 -7.64 -2.00 -15.49
C ILE A 4 -8.71 -3.04 -15.21
N LYS A 5 -8.76 -4.07 -16.05
CA LYS A 5 -9.78 -5.15 -16.00
C LYS A 5 -9.20 -6.51 -15.65
N THR A 6 -7.89 -6.61 -15.47
CA THR A 6 -7.25 -7.87 -15.09
C THR A 6 -6.74 -7.80 -13.65
N PRO A 7 -6.95 -8.86 -12.85
CA PRO A 7 -6.42 -8.93 -11.49
C PRO A 7 -4.91 -8.73 -11.40
N ASP A 8 -4.15 -9.25 -12.37
CA ASP A 8 -2.70 -9.14 -12.38
C ASP A 8 -2.19 -7.72 -12.62
N GLU A 9 -2.82 -6.97 -13.54
CA GLU A 9 -2.51 -5.55 -13.72
C GLU A 9 -2.87 -4.75 -12.46
N ALA A 10 -3.98 -5.08 -11.81
CA ALA A 10 -4.40 -4.41 -10.57
C ALA A 10 -3.40 -4.67 -9.43
N LYS A 11 -2.95 -5.93 -9.24
CA LYS A 11 -1.90 -6.26 -8.27
C LYS A 11 -0.59 -5.51 -8.54
N ARG A 12 -0.17 -5.42 -9.81
CA ARG A 12 1.03 -4.68 -10.19
C ARG A 12 0.89 -3.19 -9.87
N LEU A 13 -0.24 -2.58 -10.24
CA LEU A 13 -0.50 -1.17 -9.94
C LEU A 13 -0.43 -0.88 -8.44
N ALA A 14 -1.10 -1.70 -7.61
CA ALA A 14 -1.04 -1.55 -6.16
C ALA A 14 0.41 -1.58 -5.64
N ARG A 15 1.20 -2.57 -6.05
CA ARG A 15 2.61 -2.66 -5.66
C ARG A 15 3.45 -1.47 -6.12
N THR A 16 3.21 -0.95 -7.33
CA THR A 16 3.89 0.25 -7.81
C THR A 16 3.58 1.45 -6.92
N ILE A 17 2.30 1.71 -6.65
CA ILE A 17 1.88 2.83 -5.79
C ILE A 17 2.51 2.72 -4.39
N LEU A 18 2.45 1.53 -3.79
CA LEU A 18 3.02 1.32 -2.45
C LEU A 18 4.56 1.40 -2.44
N SER A 19 5.22 1.01 -3.54
CA SER A 19 6.67 1.15 -3.67
C SER A 19 7.08 2.62 -3.76
N ASP A 20 6.29 3.45 -4.45
CA ASP A 20 6.50 4.90 -4.50
C ASP A 20 6.29 5.52 -3.13
N ILE A 21 5.20 5.17 -2.43
CA ILE A 21 4.95 5.64 -1.05
C ILE A 21 6.12 5.28 -0.14
N LEU A 22 6.60 4.03 -0.19
CA LEU A 22 7.76 3.59 0.58
C LEU A 22 9.01 4.41 0.23
N LEU A 23 9.29 4.60 -1.05
CA LEU A 23 10.48 5.30 -1.55
C LEU A 23 10.55 6.74 -1.02
N TYR A 24 9.42 7.44 -1.01
CA TYR A 24 9.36 8.85 -0.58
C TYR A 24 9.15 9.02 0.94
N ASN A 25 8.69 7.99 1.65
CA ASN A 25 8.34 8.07 3.07
C ASN A 25 9.12 7.09 3.96
N GLN A 26 10.34 6.71 3.56
CA GLN A 26 11.15 5.72 4.30
C GLN A 26 11.30 6.04 5.80
N ALA A 27 11.49 7.32 6.14
CA ALA A 27 11.62 7.75 7.53
C ALA A 27 10.32 7.54 8.33
N LYS A 28 9.16 7.91 7.75
CA LYS A 28 7.84 7.70 8.36
C LYS A 28 7.53 6.22 8.49
N VAL A 29 7.81 5.42 7.46
CA VAL A 29 7.62 3.95 7.51
C VAL A 29 8.42 3.33 8.64
N LYS A 30 9.69 3.71 8.76
CA LYS A 30 10.55 3.21 9.84
C LYS A 30 10.00 3.60 11.22
N GLU A 31 9.71 4.89 11.43
CA GLU A 31 9.15 5.37 12.69
C GLU A 31 7.82 4.69 13.03
N GLY A 32 6.93 4.58 12.05
CA GLY A 32 5.62 3.96 12.21
C GLY A 32 5.69 2.48 12.54
N ILE A 33 6.68 1.74 12.01
CA ILE A 33 6.91 0.34 12.38
C ILE A 33 7.51 0.26 13.79
N GLU A 34 8.48 1.12 14.12
CA GLU A 34 9.13 1.13 15.45
C GLU A 34 8.15 1.45 16.58
N LYS A 35 7.16 2.32 16.33
CA LYS A 35 6.21 2.84 17.32
C LYS A 35 4.79 2.26 17.21
N ASP A 36 4.58 1.27 16.34
CA ASP A 36 3.26 0.70 16.04
C ASP A 36 2.21 1.76 15.63
N SER A 37 2.63 2.72 14.81
CA SER A 37 1.81 3.84 14.33
C SER A 37 1.85 4.02 12.81
N LEU A 38 2.24 2.96 12.08
CA LEU A 38 2.45 3.00 10.62
C LEU A 38 1.25 3.58 9.84
N PHE A 39 0.05 3.13 10.19
CA PHE A 39 -1.17 3.59 9.52
C PHE A 39 -1.50 5.03 9.86
N ASP A 40 -1.19 5.49 11.08
CA ASP A 40 -1.42 6.87 11.49
C ASP A 40 -0.48 7.81 10.73
N VAL A 41 0.82 7.51 10.72
CA VAL A 41 1.84 8.38 10.11
C VAL A 41 1.79 8.41 8.57
N LEU A 42 1.17 7.40 7.94
CA LEU A 42 0.96 7.31 6.49
C LEU A 42 -0.51 7.49 6.07
N THR A 43 -1.37 8.02 6.95
CA THR A 43 -2.81 8.13 6.68
C THR A 43 -3.09 8.82 5.35
N GLU A 44 -2.44 9.96 5.10
CA GLU A 44 -2.66 10.77 3.91
C GLU A 44 -2.17 10.06 2.65
N GLU A 45 -0.95 9.52 2.68
CA GLU A 45 -0.34 8.83 1.54
C GLU A 45 -1.09 7.56 1.17
N LEU A 46 -1.57 6.79 2.15
CA LEU A 46 -2.37 5.60 1.91
C LEU A 46 -3.76 5.95 1.37
N ALA A 47 -4.39 7.02 1.86
CA ALA A 47 -5.69 7.47 1.35
C ALA A 47 -5.58 7.97 -0.10
N GLU A 48 -4.56 8.76 -0.42
CA GLU A 48 -4.29 9.23 -1.78
C GLU A 48 -3.94 8.08 -2.72
N GLY A 49 -3.04 7.19 -2.30
CA GLY A 49 -2.66 6.00 -3.06
C GLY A 49 -3.85 5.10 -3.35
N LYS A 50 -4.74 4.89 -2.36
CA LYS A 50 -5.96 4.10 -2.52
C LYS A 50 -6.93 4.76 -3.50
N LYS A 51 -7.15 6.07 -3.37
CA LYS A 51 -8.02 6.82 -4.30
C LYS A 51 -7.48 6.76 -5.73
N TYR A 52 -6.17 6.88 -5.92
CA TYR A 52 -5.55 6.76 -7.23
C TYR A 52 -5.71 5.36 -7.81
N TYR A 53 -5.45 4.32 -7.01
CA TYR A 53 -5.69 2.94 -7.39
C TYR A 53 -7.15 2.71 -7.84
N GLU A 54 -8.12 3.11 -7.03
CA GLU A 54 -9.54 2.91 -7.31
C GLU A 54 -10.03 3.68 -8.54
N SER A 55 -9.38 4.78 -8.90
CA SER A 55 -9.69 5.56 -10.11
C SER A 55 -9.29 4.85 -11.41
N LEU A 56 -8.37 3.89 -11.33
CA LEU A 56 -7.82 3.18 -12.48
C LEU A 56 -8.33 1.74 -12.60
N VAL A 57 -8.94 1.18 -11.55
CA VAL A 57 -9.33 -0.24 -11.48
C VAL A 57 -10.83 -0.42 -11.68
N ASP A 58 -11.20 -1.50 -12.38
CA ASP A 58 -12.59 -1.87 -12.62
C ASP A 58 -13.36 -2.16 -11.32
N GLU A 59 -14.64 -1.80 -11.31
CA GLU A 59 -15.51 -1.95 -10.15
C GLU A 59 -15.63 -3.41 -9.70
N GLU A 60 -15.70 -4.34 -10.65
CA GLU A 60 -15.77 -5.78 -10.35
C GLU A 60 -14.54 -6.26 -9.56
N ILE A 61 -13.36 -5.76 -9.91
CA ILE A 61 -12.11 -6.11 -9.20
C ILE A 61 -12.08 -5.45 -7.81
N LYS A 62 -12.49 -4.19 -7.69
CA LYS A 62 -12.52 -3.48 -6.41
C LYS A 62 -13.44 -4.17 -5.40
N GLN A 63 -14.56 -4.72 -5.86
CA GLN A 63 -15.54 -5.37 -5.00
C GLN A 63 -15.16 -6.82 -4.64
N SER A 64 -14.47 -7.53 -5.54
CA SER A 64 -14.13 -8.95 -5.36
C SER A 64 -12.74 -9.20 -4.75
N THR A 65 -11.91 -8.17 -4.60
CA THR A 65 -10.49 -8.33 -4.21
C THR A 65 -10.03 -7.27 -3.21
N ASN A 66 -8.86 -7.50 -2.61
CA ASN A 66 -8.27 -6.60 -1.61
C ASN A 66 -6.80 -6.25 -1.93
N PHE A 67 -6.44 -6.20 -3.22
CA PHE A 67 -5.05 -6.13 -3.67
C PHE A 67 -4.28 -4.91 -3.15
N PHE A 68 -4.96 -3.79 -2.92
CA PHE A 68 -4.31 -2.61 -2.33
C PHE A 68 -3.83 -2.90 -0.90
N ASN A 69 -4.69 -3.45 -0.05
CA ASN A 69 -4.32 -3.78 1.33
C ASN A 69 -3.32 -4.95 1.40
N GLU A 70 -3.42 -5.93 0.49
CA GLU A 70 -2.39 -6.96 0.35
C GLU A 70 -1.02 -6.34 0.02
N ALA A 71 -0.98 -5.37 -0.89
CA ALA A 71 0.24 -4.66 -1.24
C ALA A 71 0.79 -3.81 -0.10
N VAL A 72 -0.06 -3.20 0.74
CA VAL A 72 0.37 -2.50 1.97
C VAL A 72 1.17 -3.44 2.86
N VAL A 73 0.66 -4.66 3.10
CA VAL A 73 1.35 -5.66 3.92
C VAL A 73 2.64 -6.15 3.25
N ASP A 74 2.57 -6.51 1.97
CA ASP A 74 3.70 -7.05 1.21
C ASP A 74 4.86 -6.05 1.07
N VAL A 75 4.54 -4.76 0.86
CA VAL A 75 5.54 -3.73 0.52
C VAL A 75 6.02 -2.99 1.75
N LEU A 76 5.12 -2.57 2.65
CA LEU A 76 5.50 -1.75 3.81
C LEU A 76 5.89 -2.61 5.02
N LEU A 77 5.08 -3.61 5.37
CA LEU A 77 5.30 -4.40 6.59
C LEU A 77 6.34 -5.52 6.37
N LYS A 78 6.17 -6.35 5.34
CA LYS A 78 7.04 -7.51 5.12
C LYS A 78 8.49 -7.10 4.81
N GLN A 79 8.71 -6.03 4.05
CA GLN A 79 10.06 -5.51 3.82
C GLN A 79 10.63 -4.84 5.08
N GLY A 80 9.75 -4.25 5.89
CA GLY A 80 10.06 -3.68 7.20
C GLY A 80 10.31 -4.70 8.32
N GLY A 81 10.12 -6.01 8.09
CA GLY A 81 10.30 -7.06 9.12
C GLY A 81 11.72 -7.20 9.69
N LYS A 82 12.69 -6.43 9.19
CA LYS A 82 14.05 -6.30 9.78
C LYS A 82 14.15 -5.16 10.80
N ILE A 83 13.15 -4.30 10.86
CA ILE A 83 13.07 -3.17 11.79
C ILE A 83 12.61 -3.74 13.13
N LYS A 84 13.13 -3.20 14.24
CA LYS A 84 12.67 -3.61 15.56
C LYS A 84 11.29 -3.01 15.79
N SER A 85 10.30 -3.82 16.11
CA SER A 85 8.93 -3.38 16.38
C SER A 85 8.42 -4.02 17.67
N GLU A 86 7.43 -3.40 18.31
CA GLU A 86 6.79 -3.93 19.51
C GLU A 86 5.75 -5.03 19.19
N ILE A 87 5.34 -5.15 17.92
CA ILE A 87 4.31 -6.11 17.49
C ILE A 87 4.84 -7.51 17.13
N TRP A 88 6.17 -7.74 17.14
CA TRP A 88 6.78 -9.05 16.90
C TRP A 88 8.04 -9.33 17.72
#